data_AF-A0A2V7J209-F1
#
_entry.id   AF-A0A2V7J209-F1
#
_cell.length_a   1.000
_cell.length_b   1.000
_cell.length_c   1.000
_cell.angle_alpha   90.00
_cell.angle_beta   90.00
_cell.angle_gamma   90.00
#
_symmetry.space_group_name_H-M   'P 1'
#
loop_
_entity.id
_entity.type
_entity.pdbx_description
1 polymer ?
#
loop_
_entity_poly.entity_id
_entity_poly.type
_entity_poly.pdbx_seq_one_letter_code
_entity_poly.pdbx_strand_id
1 'polypeptide(L)' 'MTRSRGRQTVRIAGGQGFWGDWLEAPYRQVTGGPVDYLMMDYLAEV' A
#
# COMPACT_ATOMS: atom_id res chain seq x y z
N MET A 1 -30.51 1.00 -5.50
CA MET A 1 -30.09 0.66 -4.12
C MET A 1 -28.94 1.57 -3.71
N THR A 2 -29.24 2.71 -3.08
CA THR A 2 -28.21 3.67 -2.64
C THR A 2 -27.83 3.29 -1.21
N ARG A 3 -26.70 2.59 -1.03
CA ARG A 3 -26.14 2.35 0.31
C ARG A 3 -25.65 3.68 0.88
N SER A 4 -26.07 4.00 2.10
CA SER A 4 -25.53 5.14 2.85
C SER A 4 -24.03 4.97 3.00
N ARG A 5 -23.24 5.99 2.65
CA ARG A 5 -21.78 5.94 2.84
C ARG A 5 -21.47 6.39 4.26
N GLY A 6 -21.60 5.46 5.22
CA GLY A 6 -20.91 5.58 6.49
C GLY A 6 -19.41 5.79 6.25
N ARG A 7 -18.73 6.49 7.17
CA ARG A 7 -17.30 6.83 7.07
C ARG A 7 -16.48 5.59 6.69
N GLN A 8 -15.98 5.57 5.45
CA GLN A 8 -15.23 4.43 4.93
C GLN A 8 -13.83 4.43 5.53
N THR A 9 -13.46 3.32 6.17
CA THR A 9 -12.08 3.10 6.63
C THR A 9 -11.19 2.92 5.40
N VAL A 10 -10.16 3.77 5.28
CA VAL A 10 -9.12 3.67 4.25
C VAL A 10 -7.88 3.01 4.87
N ARG A 11 -7.31 2.04 4.18
CA ARG A 11 -6.12 1.28 4.57
C ARG A 11 -4.97 1.61 3.65
N ILE A 12 -3.90 2.17 4.20
CA ILE A 12 -2.69 2.55 3.47
C ILE A 12 -1.55 1.64 3.93
N ALA A 13 -0.90 0.98 2.98
CA ALA A 13 0.27 0.14 3.22
C ALA A 13 1.56 0.94 2.99
N GLY A 14 2.59 0.73 3.82
CA GLY A 14 3.89 1.42 3.69
C GLY A 14 4.97 0.53 3.08
N GLY A 15 5.67 1.01 2.05
CA GLY A 15 6.65 0.24 1.27
C GLY A 15 8.13 0.57 1.52
N GLN A 16 8.45 1.38 2.54
CA GLN A 16 9.79 1.95 2.74
C GLN A 16 10.93 0.97 3.08
N GLY A 17 10.63 -0.32 3.25
CA GLY A 17 11.62 -1.37 3.56
C GLY A 17 11.86 -2.37 2.43
N PHE A 18 11.33 -2.13 1.23
CA PHE A 18 11.40 -3.12 0.14
C PHE A 18 12.64 -2.98 -0.75
N TRP A 19 13.32 -1.83 -0.69
CA TRP A 19 14.44 -1.52 -1.55
C TRP A 19 15.62 -2.45 -1.27
N GLY A 20 15.96 -3.32 -2.22
CA GLY A 20 17.16 -4.16 -2.19
C GLY A 20 17.04 -5.45 -1.37
N ASP A 21 16.31 -5.44 -0.24
CA ASP A 21 16.19 -6.61 0.63
C ASP A 21 15.16 -7.63 0.11
N TRP A 22 14.04 -7.16 -0.45
CA TRP A 22 12.96 -8.04 -0.88
C TRP A 22 12.08 -7.46 -1.98
N LEU A 23 12.45 -7.74 -3.24
CA LEU A 23 11.78 -7.19 -4.42
C LEU A 23 10.30 -7.60 -4.56
N GLU A 24 9.90 -8.77 -4.06
CA GLU A 24 8.51 -9.22 -4.11
C GLU A 24 7.65 -8.72 -2.95
N ALA A 25 8.24 -8.06 -1.96
CA ALA A 25 7.50 -7.58 -0.79
C ALA A 25 6.37 -6.58 -1.12
N PRO A 26 6.50 -5.63 -2.09
CA PRO A 26 5.37 -4.78 -2.50
C PRO A 26 4.20 -5.60 -3.03
N TYR A 27 4.49 -6.60 -3.87
CA TYR A 27 3.48 -7.50 -4.43
C TYR A 27 2.75 -8.26 -3.33
N ARG A 28 3.50 -8.89 -2.42
CA ARG A 28 2.92 -9.65 -1.30
C ARG A 28 2.09 -8.76 -0.38
N GLN A 29 2.50 -7.51 -0.17
CA GLN A 29 1.78 -6.56 0.67
C GLN A 29 0.43 -6.14 0.04
N VAL A 30 0.37 -5.95 -1.28
CA VAL A 30 -0.90 -5.62 -1.96
C VAL A 30 -1.82 -6.82 -2.16
N THR A 31 -1.28 -8.04 -2.28
CA THR A 31 -2.11 -9.25 -2.48
C THR A 31 -2.47 -9.98 -1.19
N GLY A 32 -1.75 -9.75 -0.09
CA GLY A 32 -1.87 -10.50 1.16
C GLY A 32 -2.97 -10.03 2.12
N GLY A 33 -3.54 -8.84 1.90
CA GLY A 33 -4.56 -8.28 2.79
C GLY A 33 -5.34 -7.13 2.15
N PRO A 34 -6.39 -6.63 2.84
CA PRO A 34 -7.18 -5.52 2.33
C PRO A 34 -6.39 -4.24 2.46
N VAL A 35 -5.83 -3.74 1.37
CA VAL A 35 -5.21 -2.42 1.28
C VAL A 35 -5.84 -1.65 0.14
N ASP A 36 -6.09 -0.36 0.36
CA ASP A 36 -6.68 0.51 -0.65
C ASP A 36 -5.60 1.26 -1.43
N TYR A 37 -4.48 1.58 -0.76
CA TYR A 37 -3.35 2.28 -1.35
C TYR A 37 -2.03 1.71 -0.84
N LEU A 38 -1.02 1.72 -1.71
CA LEU A 38 0.38 1.46 -1.36
C LEU A 38 1.15 2.78 -1.47
N MET A 39 1.82 3.17 -0.39
CA MET A 39 2.77 4.28 -0.37
C MET A 39 4.18 3.74 -0.56
N MET A 40 4.94 4.36 -1.46
CA MET A 40 6.35 4.10 -1.68
C MET A 40 7.11 5.41 -1.62
N ASP A 41 8.24 5.41 -0.92
CA ASP A 41 9.22 6.48 -0.91
C ASP A 41 10.31 6.16 -1.95
N TYR A 42 10.56 7.09 -2.86
CA TYR A 42 11.67 6.98 -3.79
C TYR A 42 12.70 8.03 -3.39
N LEU A 43 13.93 7.61 -3.14
CA LEU A 43 15.03 8.55 -2.94
C LEU A 43 15.35 9.17 -4.30
N ALA A 44 15.14 10.47 -4.44
CA ALA A 44 15.60 11.21 -5.60
C ALA A 44 17.07 11.59 -5.38
N GLU A 45 17.99 10.70 -5.76
CA GLU A 45 19.40 11.07 -5.95
C GLU A 45 19.64 11.45 -7.42
N VAL A 46 20.39 12.55 -7.63
CA VAL A 46 20.91 13.03 -8.94
C VAL A 46 22.42 13.07 -8.89
#